data_AF-A0A4U0V6Y3-F1
#
_entry.id   AF-A0A4U0V6Y3-F1
#
_cell.length_a   1.000
_cell.length_b   1.000
_cell.length_c   1.000
_cell.angle_alpha   90.00
_cell.angle_beta   90.00
_cell.angle_gamma   90.00
#
_symmetry.space_group_name_H-M   'P 1'
#
loop_
_entity.id
_entity.type
_entity.pdbx_description
1 polymer ?
#
loop_
_entity_poly.entity_id
_entity_poly.type
_entity_poly.pdbx_seq_one_letter_code
_entity_poly.pdbx_strand_id
1 'polypeptide(L)'
;AKHLTSAYGDRAWTVAALSAPTEQRFPIRGKRISALYPFVDGEVRYAVRHEYAQTAVDVIARRTRLAFLNAQAALEALPMVIDLMAEELHWDAKRKDREWEDAVSFLGSMGLPKGKLSLTRKDVESGRVGRYEDEEYKLYARHDKPAETLESDSQFASGQNPVQHADAPSNK
;
A
#
# COMPACT_ATOMS: atom_id res chain seq x y z
N ALA A 1 11.67 15.94 1.82
CA ALA A 1 12.73 16.51 0.98
C ALA A 1 13.27 15.49 -0.03
N LYS A 2 14.06 14.49 0.38
CA LYS A 2 14.69 13.51 -0.54
C LYS A 2 13.73 12.83 -1.52
N HIS A 3 12.55 12.40 -1.06
CA HIS A 3 11.51 11.80 -1.90
C HIS A 3 11.10 12.73 -3.05
N LEU A 4 10.61 13.93 -2.72
CA LEU A 4 10.12 14.89 -3.71
C LEU A 4 11.19 15.29 -4.73
N THR A 5 12.43 15.51 -4.30
CA THR A 5 13.52 15.84 -5.22
C THR A 5 13.86 14.68 -6.16
N SER A 6 13.76 13.44 -5.69
CA SER A 6 14.00 12.25 -6.51
C SER A 6 12.86 11.99 -7.50
N ALA A 7 11.61 12.28 -7.12
CA ALA A 7 10.43 11.99 -7.93
C ALA A 7 10.11 13.11 -8.93
N TYR A 8 10.22 14.37 -8.51
CA TYR A 8 9.78 15.54 -9.27
C TYR A 8 10.93 16.44 -9.76
N GLY A 9 12.17 16.18 -9.34
CA GLY A 9 13.33 16.96 -9.76
C GLY A 9 13.22 18.43 -9.33
N ASP A 10 13.38 19.32 -10.30
CA ASP A 10 13.24 20.78 -10.15
C ASP A 10 11.83 21.20 -9.70
N ARG A 11 10.79 20.44 -10.09
CA ARG A 11 9.39 20.70 -9.75
C ARG A 11 9.04 20.37 -8.29
N ALA A 12 9.98 19.78 -7.53
CA ALA A 12 9.80 19.46 -6.12
C ALA A 12 9.44 20.68 -5.24
N TRP A 13 9.93 21.87 -5.61
CA TRP A 13 9.58 23.12 -4.92
C TRP A 13 8.10 23.46 -5.06
N THR A 14 7.54 23.30 -6.26
CA THR A 14 6.11 23.51 -6.53
C THR A 14 5.26 22.53 -5.73
N VAL A 15 5.65 21.25 -5.68
CA VAL A 15 4.96 20.23 -4.88
C VAL A 15 5.01 20.56 -3.38
N ALA A 16 6.16 21.01 -2.88
CA ALA A 16 6.32 21.41 -1.48
C ALA A 16 5.47 22.64 -1.13
N ALA A 17 5.35 23.60 -2.06
CA ALA A 17 4.49 24.79 -1.88
C ALA A 17 3.00 24.42 -1.80
N LEU A 18 2.56 23.43 -2.58
CA LEU A 18 1.17 22.93 -2.57
C LEU A 18 0.84 22.06 -1.35
N SER A 19 1.85 21.59 -0.61
CA SER A 19 1.64 20.75 0.58
C SER A 19 1.03 21.57 1.72
N ALA A 20 0.05 21.01 2.45
CA ALA A 20 -0.56 21.69 3.58
C ALA A 20 0.42 21.77 4.76
N PRO A 21 0.29 22.79 5.64
CA PRO A 21 1.04 22.81 6.88
C PRO A 21 0.69 21.60 7.75
N THR A 22 1.69 21.09 8.45
CA THR A 22 1.49 20.15 9.54
C THR A 22 1.49 20.91 10.87
N GLU A 23 0.87 20.33 11.89
CA GLU A 23 0.91 20.86 13.26
C GLU A 23 2.15 20.36 14.04
N GLN A 24 3.19 19.94 13.31
CA GLN A 24 4.39 19.36 13.89
C GLN A 24 5.58 20.31 13.73
N ARG A 25 6.55 20.22 14.65
CA ARG A 25 7.82 20.97 14.55
C ARG A 25 8.55 20.65 13.24
N PHE A 26 8.55 19.39 12.83
CA PHE A 26 9.09 18.93 11.56
C PHE A 26 8.41 17.61 11.15
N PRO A 27 8.05 17.41 9.86
CA PRO A 27 8.14 18.37 8.75
C PRO A 27 7.04 19.44 8.84
N ILE A 28 7.35 20.71 8.57
CA ILE A 28 6.38 21.84 8.71
C ILE A 28 5.24 21.76 7.69
N ARG A 29 5.46 21.13 6.52
CA ARG A 29 4.46 20.95 5.47
C ARG A 29 4.54 19.54 4.90
N GLY A 30 3.44 19.08 4.32
CA GLY A 30 3.34 17.76 3.69
C GLY A 30 2.75 16.74 4.66
N LYS A 31 1.42 16.71 4.75
CA LYS A 31 0.71 15.66 5.49
C LYS A 31 0.84 14.37 4.67
N ARG A 32 1.34 13.31 5.28
CA ARG A 32 1.46 12.03 4.59
C ARG A 32 0.09 11.44 4.31
N ILE A 33 -0.12 10.95 3.09
CA ILE A 33 -1.35 10.23 2.72
C ILE A 33 -1.34 8.78 3.24
N SER A 34 -0.14 8.22 3.47
CA SER A 34 0.05 6.93 4.13
C SER A 34 1.21 7.04 5.10
N ALA A 35 1.07 6.50 6.31
CA ALA A 35 2.13 6.56 7.32
C ALA A 35 3.41 5.82 6.86
N LEU A 36 3.22 4.72 6.11
CA LEU A 36 4.29 3.81 5.69
C LEU A 36 5.08 4.31 4.48
N TYR A 37 4.48 5.16 3.66
CA TYR A 37 5.06 5.60 2.38
C TYR A 37 5.36 7.10 2.38
N PRO A 38 6.34 7.57 1.59
CA PRO A 38 6.78 8.96 1.63
C PRO A 38 5.88 9.94 0.86
N PHE A 39 4.67 9.51 0.48
CA PHE A 39 3.75 10.31 -0.32
C PHE A 39 3.00 11.33 0.54
N VAL A 40 2.88 12.56 0.04
CA VAL A 40 2.25 13.68 0.76
C VAL A 40 1.07 14.28 0.00
N ASP A 41 0.20 14.98 0.72
CA ASP A 41 -0.97 15.68 0.20
C ASP A 41 -0.66 16.66 -0.95
N GLY A 42 0.52 17.30 -0.92
CA GLY A 42 0.98 18.16 -2.01
C GLY A 42 1.16 17.44 -3.34
N GLU A 43 1.52 16.15 -3.35
CA GLU A 43 1.63 15.36 -4.59
C GLU A 43 0.26 15.14 -5.24
N VAL A 44 -0.80 15.00 -4.44
CA VAL A 44 -2.18 14.87 -4.94
C VAL A 44 -2.62 16.17 -5.62
N ARG A 45 -2.43 17.31 -4.95
CA ARG A 45 -2.76 18.62 -5.54
C ARG A 45 -1.94 18.92 -6.78
N TYR A 46 -0.65 18.58 -6.76
CA TYR A 46 0.22 18.73 -7.92
C TYR A 46 -0.25 17.87 -9.10
N ALA A 47 -0.58 16.60 -8.83
CA ALA A 47 -1.09 15.67 -9.83
C ALA A 47 -2.35 16.20 -10.53
N VAL A 48 -3.29 16.78 -9.77
CA VAL A 48 -4.51 17.38 -10.33
C VAL A 48 -4.18 18.61 -11.18
N ARG A 49 -3.46 19.58 -10.62
CA ARG A 49 -3.24 20.89 -11.25
C ARG A 49 -2.26 20.85 -12.43
N HIS A 50 -1.25 19.98 -12.40
CA HIS A 50 -0.13 20.01 -13.34
C HIS A 50 0.08 18.71 -14.12
N GLU A 51 -0.52 17.60 -13.68
CA GLU A 51 -0.36 16.29 -14.33
C GLU A 51 -1.69 15.68 -14.78
N TYR A 52 -2.75 16.49 -14.81
CA TYR A 52 -4.07 16.13 -15.34
C TYR A 52 -4.65 14.83 -14.72
N ALA A 53 -4.45 14.63 -13.42
CA ALA A 53 -5.15 13.58 -12.69
C ALA A 53 -6.63 13.95 -12.55
N GLN A 54 -7.52 13.11 -13.09
CA GLN A 54 -8.98 13.32 -13.12
C GLN A 54 -9.76 12.22 -12.40
N THR A 55 -9.07 11.19 -11.90
CA THR A 55 -9.63 10.07 -11.14
C THR A 55 -8.73 9.72 -9.95
N ALA A 56 -9.29 9.15 -8.88
CA ALA A 56 -8.50 8.71 -7.73
C ALA A 56 -7.46 7.64 -8.13
N VAL A 57 -7.79 6.81 -9.12
CA VAL A 57 -6.89 5.81 -9.71
C VAL A 57 -5.66 6.46 -10.35
N ASP A 58 -5.79 7.64 -10.98
CA ASP A 58 -4.62 8.38 -11.52
C ASP A 58 -3.58 8.65 -10.44
N VAL A 59 -4.03 9.06 -9.26
CA VAL A 59 -3.15 9.44 -8.16
C VAL A 59 -2.53 8.19 -7.53
N ILE A 60 -3.34 7.22 -7.11
CA ILE A 60 -2.85 6.04 -6.38
C ILE A 60 -2.07 5.06 -7.27
N ALA A 61 -2.38 4.98 -8.56
CA ALA A 61 -1.74 4.03 -9.47
C ALA A 61 -0.64 4.66 -10.32
N ARG A 62 -0.84 5.87 -10.85
CA ARG A 62 0.08 6.42 -11.87
C ARG A 62 1.05 7.46 -11.32
N ARG A 63 0.58 8.37 -10.45
CA ARG A 63 1.40 9.48 -9.92
C ARG A 63 2.23 9.09 -8.71
N THR A 64 1.63 8.35 -7.77
CA THR A 64 2.35 7.83 -6.60
C THR A 64 2.79 6.38 -6.80
N ARG A 65 2.02 5.60 -7.56
CA ARG A 65 2.17 4.13 -7.71
C ARG A 65 2.00 3.37 -6.38
N LEU A 66 1.36 3.97 -5.38
CA LEU A 66 1.10 3.33 -4.09
C LEU A 66 0.31 2.01 -4.24
N ALA A 67 -0.64 1.95 -5.18
CA ALA A 67 -1.42 0.74 -5.45
C ALA A 67 -0.55 -0.48 -5.86
N PHE A 68 0.56 -0.24 -6.56
CA PHE A 68 1.50 -1.29 -6.96
C PHE A 68 2.47 -1.69 -5.84
N LEU A 69 2.75 -0.75 -4.91
CA LEU A 69 3.64 -1.01 -3.78
C LEU A 69 2.92 -1.76 -2.67
N ASN A 70 1.69 -1.37 -2.36
CA ASN A 70 0.87 -1.98 -1.33
C ASN A 70 -0.60 -1.56 -1.49
N ALA A 71 -1.42 -2.50 -1.98
CA ALA A 71 -2.85 -2.28 -2.21
C ALA A 71 -3.63 -1.94 -0.92
N GLN A 72 -3.20 -2.44 0.24
CA GLN A 72 -3.85 -2.14 1.52
C GLN A 72 -3.55 -0.73 1.99
N ALA A 73 -2.28 -0.31 1.91
CA ALA A 73 -1.91 1.07 2.22
C ALA A 73 -2.54 2.06 1.22
N ALA A 74 -2.75 1.64 -0.03
CA ALA A 74 -3.50 2.41 -1.02
C ALA A 74 -4.98 2.54 -0.63
N LEU A 75 -5.62 1.47 -0.14
CA LEU A 75 -6.99 1.50 0.37
C LEU A 75 -7.11 2.45 1.58
N GLU A 76 -6.16 2.39 2.52
CA GLU A 76 -6.12 3.29 3.68
C GLU A 76 -5.97 4.77 3.30
N ALA A 77 -5.17 5.06 2.27
CA ALA A 77 -4.95 6.41 1.79
C ALA A 77 -6.11 6.96 0.94
N LEU A 78 -6.96 6.07 0.40
CA LEU A 78 -7.98 6.40 -0.61
C LEU A 78 -8.98 7.49 -0.16
N PRO A 79 -9.55 7.47 1.07
CA PRO A 79 -10.47 8.52 1.51
C PRO A 79 -9.84 9.92 1.45
N MET A 80 -8.59 10.04 1.93
CA MET A 80 -7.86 11.31 1.92
C MET A 80 -7.55 11.78 0.50
N VAL A 81 -7.16 10.86 -0.39
CA VAL A 81 -6.91 11.19 -1.81
C VAL A 81 -8.18 11.70 -2.48
N ILE A 82 -9.32 11.03 -2.28
CA ILE A 82 -10.60 11.44 -2.86
C ILE A 82 -11.03 12.81 -2.35
N ASP A 83 -10.87 13.09 -1.06
CA ASP A 83 -11.24 14.40 -0.51
C ASP A 83 -10.35 15.52 -1.04
N LEU A 84 -9.03 15.31 -1.12
CA LEU A 84 -8.11 16.27 -1.73
C LEU A 84 -8.44 16.52 -3.20
N MET A 85 -8.74 15.47 -3.97
CA MET A 85 -9.14 15.64 -5.37
C MET A 85 -10.50 16.33 -5.50
N ALA A 86 -11.44 16.06 -4.60
CA ALA A 86 -12.74 16.70 -4.60
C ALA A 86 -12.67 18.19 -4.28
N GLU A 87 -11.77 18.60 -3.40
CA GLU A 87 -11.49 20.02 -3.14
C GLU A 87 -10.96 20.72 -4.40
N GLU A 88 -10.04 20.07 -5.12
CA GLU A 88 -9.37 20.63 -6.31
C GLU A 88 -10.26 20.62 -7.57
N LEU A 89 -11.14 19.62 -7.72
CA LEU A 89 -11.99 19.41 -8.90
C LEU A 89 -13.47 19.71 -8.65
N HIS A 90 -13.81 20.21 -7.45
CA HIS A 90 -15.17 20.54 -7.02
C HIS A 90 -16.16 19.37 -7.16
N TRP A 91 -15.76 18.19 -6.71
CA TRP A 91 -16.63 17.00 -6.76
C TRP A 91 -17.73 17.05 -5.70
N ASP A 92 -18.94 16.64 -6.10
CA ASP A 92 -20.06 16.40 -5.19
C ASP A 92 -19.94 15.04 -4.49
N ALA A 93 -20.83 14.78 -3.53
CA ALA A 93 -20.85 13.52 -2.79
C ALA A 93 -21.00 12.31 -3.72
N LYS A 94 -21.86 12.41 -4.74
CA LYS A 94 -22.09 11.34 -5.71
C LYS A 94 -20.82 11.00 -6.50
N ARG A 95 -20.04 12.01 -6.89
CA ARG A 95 -18.76 11.78 -7.57
C ARG A 95 -17.73 11.17 -6.63
N LYS A 96 -17.67 11.60 -5.37
CA LYS A 96 -16.79 10.96 -4.36
C LYS A 96 -17.11 9.47 -4.19
N ASP A 97 -18.39 9.11 -4.12
CA ASP A 97 -18.83 7.72 -3.99
C ASP A 97 -18.45 6.89 -5.22
N ARG A 98 -18.61 7.45 -6.42
CA ARG A 98 -18.17 6.80 -7.65
C ARG A 98 -16.65 6.55 -7.67
N GLU A 99 -15.86 7.55 -7.29
CA GLU A 99 -14.39 7.41 -7.23
C GLU A 99 -13.96 6.37 -6.20
N TRP A 100 -14.71 6.24 -5.11
CA TRP A 100 -14.52 5.16 -4.13
C TRP A 100 -14.75 3.79 -4.76
N GLU A 101 -15.91 3.57 -5.37
CA GLU A 101 -16.27 2.29 -6.00
C GLU A 101 -15.28 1.90 -7.12
N ASP A 102 -14.98 2.83 -8.02
CA ASP A 102 -14.07 2.62 -9.15
C ASP A 102 -12.65 2.29 -8.65
N ALA A 103 -12.17 2.99 -7.62
CA ALA A 103 -10.83 2.76 -7.06
C ALA A 103 -10.73 1.47 -6.24
N VAL A 104 -11.74 1.11 -5.44
CA VAL A 104 -11.76 -0.16 -4.69
C VAL A 104 -11.79 -1.35 -5.66
N SER A 105 -12.61 -1.27 -6.72
CA SER A 105 -12.63 -2.26 -7.79
C SER A 105 -11.25 -2.42 -8.46
N PHE A 106 -10.60 -1.29 -8.78
CA PHE A 106 -9.24 -1.27 -9.31
C PHE A 106 -8.23 -1.93 -8.35
N LEU A 107 -8.30 -1.64 -7.04
CA LEU A 107 -7.42 -2.26 -6.05
C LEU A 107 -7.58 -3.77 -5.95
N GLY A 108 -8.78 -4.31 -6.23
CA GLY A 108 -9.00 -5.75 -6.39
C GLY A 108 -8.13 -6.36 -7.48
N SER A 109 -7.94 -5.66 -8.60
CA SER A 109 -7.02 -6.10 -9.67
C SER A 109 -5.54 -5.97 -9.28
N MET A 110 -5.23 -5.20 -8.23
CA MET A 110 -3.87 -4.97 -7.71
C MET A 110 -3.50 -5.88 -6.53
N GLY A 111 -4.32 -6.91 -6.26
CA GLY A 111 -4.06 -7.90 -5.22
C GLY A 111 -4.64 -7.56 -3.84
N LEU A 112 -5.62 -6.65 -3.77
CA LEU A 112 -6.37 -6.43 -2.52
C LEU A 112 -7.21 -7.68 -2.18
N PRO A 113 -7.09 -8.24 -0.95
CA PRO A 113 -7.86 -9.42 -0.55
C PRO A 113 -9.38 -9.21 -0.65
N LYS A 114 -10.12 -10.27 -0.98
CA LYS A 114 -11.58 -10.20 -1.17
C LYS A 114 -12.33 -9.68 0.06
N GLY A 115 -11.91 -10.05 1.26
CA GLY A 115 -12.50 -9.54 2.51
C GLY A 115 -12.37 -8.03 2.70
N LYS A 116 -11.39 -7.40 2.03
CA LYS A 116 -11.15 -5.94 2.09
C LYS A 116 -11.88 -5.17 1.00
N LEU A 117 -12.38 -5.83 -0.05
CA LEU A 117 -13.14 -5.18 -1.13
C LEU A 117 -14.55 -4.74 -0.69
N SER A 118 -15.11 -5.36 0.34
CA SER A 118 -16.43 -5.02 0.88
C SER A 118 -16.38 -3.92 1.95
N LEU A 119 -15.19 -3.41 2.30
CA LEU A 119 -15.05 -2.36 3.30
C LEU A 119 -15.65 -1.04 2.80
N THR A 120 -16.43 -0.39 3.66
CA THR A 120 -16.94 0.95 3.35
C THR A 120 -15.88 1.99 3.63
N ARG A 121 -16.05 3.19 3.04
CA ARG A 121 -15.20 4.34 3.34
C ARG A 121 -15.09 4.63 4.84
N LYS A 122 -16.21 4.52 5.57
CA LYS A 122 -16.26 4.72 7.03
C LYS A 122 -15.47 3.65 7.79
N ASP A 123 -15.53 2.39 7.33
CA ASP A 123 -14.75 1.31 7.92
C ASP A 123 -13.24 1.59 7.81
N VAL A 124 -12.81 2.08 6.64
CA VAL A 124 -11.41 2.45 6.40
C VAL A 124 -10.98 3.62 7.28
N GLU A 125 -11.78 4.69 7.34
CA GLU A 125 -11.51 5.85 8.20
C GLU A 125 -11.46 5.47 9.69
N SER A 126 -12.20 4.44 10.12
CA SER A 126 -12.15 3.89 11.48
C SER A 126 -10.95 2.97 11.76
N GLY A 127 -10.08 2.73 10.77
CA GLY A 127 -8.86 1.93 10.91
C GLY A 127 -9.08 0.41 10.81
N ARG A 128 -10.18 -0.06 10.21
CA ARG A 128 -10.45 -1.51 10.09
C ARG A 128 -9.56 -2.24 9.10
N VAL A 129 -8.86 -1.55 8.19
CA VAL A 129 -8.00 -2.17 7.17
C VAL A 129 -6.83 -2.94 7.78
N GLY A 130 -6.26 -2.43 8.88
CA GLY A 130 -5.13 -3.05 9.58
C GLY A 130 -5.49 -4.26 10.46
N ARG A 131 -6.77 -4.63 10.55
CA ARG A 131 -7.18 -5.86 11.25
C ARG A 131 -6.96 -7.05 10.33
N TYR A 132 -6.03 -7.93 10.70
CA TYR A 132 -5.83 -9.19 10.03
C TYR A 132 -6.98 -10.15 10.39
N GLU A 133 -7.69 -10.65 9.39
CA GLU A 133 -8.55 -11.83 9.57
C GLU A 133 -7.69 -13.11 9.52
N ASP A 134 -8.15 -14.19 10.14
CA ASP A 134 -7.38 -15.44 10.28
C ASP A 134 -6.90 -16.02 8.94
N GLU A 135 -7.67 -15.85 7.86
CA GLU A 135 -7.28 -16.26 6.52
C GLU A 135 -6.11 -15.44 5.96
N GLU A 136 -6.11 -14.13 6.24
CA GLU A 136 -5.06 -13.21 5.80
C GLU A 136 -3.77 -13.44 6.58
N TYR A 137 -3.87 -13.72 7.88
CA TYR A 137 -2.74 -14.11 8.72
C TYR A 137 -2.07 -15.38 8.18
N LYS A 138 -2.86 -16.40 7.78
CA LYS A 138 -2.31 -17.63 7.18
C LYS A 138 -1.60 -17.40 5.85
N LEU A 139 -2.05 -16.42 5.06
CA LEU A 139 -1.45 -16.08 3.78
C LEU A 139 -0.06 -15.42 3.92
N TYR A 140 0.12 -14.58 4.95
CA TYR A 140 1.35 -13.81 5.17
C TYR A 140 2.28 -14.40 6.22
N ALA A 141 1.76 -15.19 7.15
CA ALA A 141 2.58 -15.98 8.04
C ALA A 141 3.36 -16.98 7.19
N ARG A 142 4.67 -17.06 7.42
CA ARG A 142 5.54 -18.10 6.87
C ARG A 142 5.19 -19.45 7.52
N HIS A 143 3.96 -19.92 7.30
CA HIS A 143 3.47 -21.21 7.76
C HIS A 143 3.82 -22.32 6.76
N ASP A 144 4.18 -21.97 5.53
CA ASP A 144 4.97 -22.86 4.69
C ASP A 144 6.34 -23.02 5.35
N LYS A 145 6.46 -24.07 6.17
CA LYS A 145 7.77 -24.64 6.48
C LYS A 145 8.47 -24.82 5.13
N PRO A 146 9.74 -24.41 4.97
CA PRO A 146 10.48 -24.66 3.74
C PRO A 146 10.28 -26.14 3.44
N ALA A 147 9.78 -26.46 2.23
CA ALA A 147 9.36 -27.80 1.86
C ALA A 147 10.30 -28.81 2.51
N GLU A 148 9.83 -29.45 3.59
CA GLU A 148 10.52 -30.62 4.12
C GLU A 148 10.57 -31.54 2.90
N THR A 149 11.79 -31.89 2.50
CA THR A 149 12.11 -32.78 1.37
C THR A 149 10.95 -33.70 1.09
N LEU A 150 10.39 -33.65 -0.14
CA LEU A 150 9.35 -34.59 -0.55
C LEU A 150 9.87 -36.00 -0.24
N GLU A 151 9.02 -36.91 0.27
CA GLU A 151 9.45 -38.28 0.59
C GLU A 151 10.05 -38.98 -0.65
N SER A 152 9.68 -38.54 -1.85
CA SER A 152 10.26 -38.96 -3.13
C SER A 152 11.73 -38.55 -3.32
N ASP A 153 12.14 -37.46 -2.69
CA ASP A 153 13.46 -36.84 -2.81
C ASP A 153 14.40 -37.30 -1.69
N SER A 154 13.85 -37.89 -0.62
CA SER A 154 14.63 -38.55 0.44
C SER A 154 14.91 -40.01 0.07
N GLN A 155 16.18 -40.36 -0.13
CA GLN A 155 16.60 -41.78 -0.16
C GLN A 155 16.58 -42.45 1.23
N PHE A 156 16.02 -41.77 2.23
CA PHE A 156 16.06 -42.16 3.65
C PHE A 156 14.64 -42.40 4.16
N ALA A 157 14.49 -43.33 5.10
CA ALA A 157 13.19 -43.66 5.69
C ALA A 157 12.57 -42.43 6.38
N SER A 158 11.24 -42.33 6.36
CA SER A 158 10.56 -41.17 6.94
C SER A 158 10.91 -41.00 8.42
N GLY A 159 11.27 -39.76 8.80
CA GLY A 159 11.73 -39.42 10.15
C GLY A 159 13.25 -39.51 10.38
N GLN A 160 14.07 -39.90 9.40
CA GLN A 160 15.54 -39.83 9.51
C GLN A 160 16.10 -38.54 8.90
N ASN A 161 16.89 -37.80 9.67
CA ASN A 161 17.60 -36.62 9.17
C ASN A 161 18.89 -37.05 8.43
N PRO A 162 19.01 -36.79 7.11
CA PRO A 162 20.14 -37.26 6.30
C PRO A 162 21.50 -36.69 6.74
N VAL A 163 21.51 -35.58 7.48
CA VAL A 163 22.73 -34.90 7.96
C VAL A 163 23.18 -35.41 9.32
N GLN A 164 22.35 -36.20 10.02
CA GLN A 164 22.65 -36.75 11.34
C GLN A 164 22.85 -38.26 11.26
N HIS A 165 24.09 -38.66 10.94
CA HIS A 165 24.55 -40.05 11.04
C HIS A 165 25.86 -40.10 11.83
N ALA A 166 26.13 -41.23 12.49
CA ALA A 166 27.28 -41.37 13.40
C ALA A 166 28.62 -41.02 12.72
N ASP A 167 28.74 -41.29 11.42
CA ASP A 167 29.96 -41.05 10.63
C ASP A 167 29.99 -39.66 9.93
N ALA A 168 29.06 -38.76 10.23
CA ALA A 168 29.02 -37.45 9.61
C ALA A 168 30.31 -36.65 9.94
N PRO A 169 30.92 -35.94 8.98
CA PRO A 169 32.17 -35.20 9.19
C PRO A 169 32.04 -34.11 10.27
N SER A 170 30.82 -33.67 10.59
CA SER A 170 30.51 -32.73 11.66
C SER A 170 30.57 -33.33 13.08
N ASN A 171 30.63 -34.66 13.20
CA ASN A 171 30.71 -35.39 14.48
C ASN A 171 32.15 -35.79 14.85
N LYS A 172 33.16 -35.39 14.07
CA LYS A 172 34.58 -35.55 14.38
C LYS A 172 35.20 -34.25 14.88
#